data_AF-R9PCV2-F1
#
_entry.id   AF-R9PCV2-F1
#
_cell.length_a   1.000
_cell.length_b   1.000
_cell.length_c   1.000
_cell.angle_alpha   90.00
_cell.angle_beta   90.00
_cell.angle_gamma   90.00
#
_symmetry.space_group_name_H-M   'P 1'
#
loop_
_entity.id
_entity.type
_entity.pdbx_description
1 polymer ?
#
loop_
_entity_poly.entity_id
_entity_poly.type
_entity_poly.pdbx_seq_one_letter_code
_entity_poly.pdbx_strand_id
1 'polypeptide(L)'
;MLDQSAGFNANADWVNYKGAWVIHVVLILVAKILLDVIPAMQQDTSWTLVNLGYMALSYLMFHYVTGTPFESNAGVYDQLTLWEQIDEGAQYTPAKKWLTSVPIGLFLISTHYTRYNPLLFSLNFSALLFVLFPKLPILHRLRFKFFAPPPTPSPHPSQPPTPTGTRTPSQVGF
;
A
#
# COMPACT_ATOMS: atom_id res chain seq x y z
N MET A 1 23.48 -6.29 8.95
CA MET A 1 23.03 -7.69 9.10
C MET A 1 21.71 -7.67 9.85
N LEU A 2 20.60 -7.49 9.15
CA LEU A 2 19.26 -7.80 9.65
C LEU A 2 18.67 -8.79 8.62
N ASP A 3 17.94 -9.79 9.08
CA ASP A 3 17.07 -10.69 8.29
C ASP A 3 17.62 -11.93 7.57
N GLN A 4 18.69 -12.57 8.04
CA GLN A 4 18.92 -13.98 7.63
C GLN A 4 17.91 -14.96 8.26
N SER A 5 17.06 -14.49 9.19
CA SER A 5 16.06 -15.28 9.92
C SER A 5 14.62 -15.12 9.44
N ALA A 6 14.31 -14.16 8.55
CA ALA A 6 12.94 -13.87 8.14
C ALA A 6 12.40 -14.85 7.07
N GLY A 7 13.28 -15.62 6.42
CA GLY A 7 12.90 -16.56 5.37
C GLY A 7 12.37 -15.89 4.10
N PHE A 8 12.04 -16.72 3.11
CA PHE A 8 11.48 -16.26 1.83
C PHE A 8 10.07 -15.70 2.00
N ASN A 9 9.84 -14.44 1.61
CA ASN A 9 8.52 -13.81 1.71
C ASN A 9 7.66 -14.05 0.46
N ALA A 10 7.04 -15.23 0.39
CA ALA A 10 6.12 -15.60 -0.70
C ALA A 10 4.93 -14.62 -0.86
N ASN A 11 4.51 -13.94 0.21
CA ASN A 11 3.37 -13.01 0.20
C ASN A 11 3.65 -11.77 -0.67
N ALA A 12 4.91 -11.36 -0.79
CA ALA A 12 5.32 -10.22 -1.59
C ALA A 12 6.09 -10.60 -2.86
N ASP A 13 6.75 -11.76 -2.87
CA ASP A 13 7.56 -12.22 -4.00
C ASP A 13 6.77 -12.32 -5.31
N TRP A 14 5.51 -12.77 -5.23
CA TRP A 14 4.70 -12.99 -6.43
C TRP A 14 4.48 -11.73 -7.27
N VAL A 15 4.60 -10.55 -6.66
CA VAL A 15 4.48 -9.24 -7.33
C VAL A 15 5.57 -9.06 -8.40
N ASN A 16 6.69 -9.77 -8.32
CA ASN A 16 7.76 -9.72 -9.30
C ASN A 16 7.51 -10.58 -10.56
N TYR A 17 6.50 -11.46 -10.55
CA TYR A 17 6.16 -12.24 -11.75
C TYR A 17 5.40 -11.39 -12.78
N LYS A 18 5.71 -11.57 -14.07
CA LYS A 18 5.03 -10.85 -15.17
C LYS A 18 3.51 -11.06 -15.17
N GLY A 19 3.03 -12.25 -14.78
CA GLY A 19 1.60 -12.53 -14.65
C GLY A 19 0.92 -11.62 -13.62
N ALA A 20 1.60 -11.30 -12.52
CA ALA A 20 1.13 -10.36 -11.52
C ALA A 20 0.99 -8.94 -12.06
N TRP A 21 1.71 -8.57 -13.14
CA TRP A 21 1.59 -7.24 -13.73
C TRP A 21 0.43 -7.19 -14.72
N VAL A 22 0.32 -8.25 -15.54
CA VAL A 22 -0.73 -8.40 -16.54
C VAL A 22 -2.12 -8.46 -15.90
N ILE A 23 -2.26 -9.08 -14.73
CA ILE A 23 -3.57 -9.22 -14.08
C ILE A 23 -4.20 -7.86 -13.75
N HIS A 24 -3.43 -6.80 -13.46
CA HIS A 24 -3.99 -5.46 -13.26
C HIS A 24 -4.71 -4.95 -14.52
N VAL A 25 -4.09 -5.13 -15.69
CA VAL A 25 -4.69 -4.74 -16.97
C VAL A 25 -5.94 -5.57 -17.25
N VAL A 26 -5.87 -6.89 -17.03
CA VAL A 26 -7.01 -7.80 -17.20
C VAL A 26 -8.17 -7.40 -16.29
N LEU A 27 -7.93 -7.16 -15.00
CA LEU A 27 -8.96 -6.76 -14.05
C LEU A 27 -9.61 -5.42 -14.43
N ILE A 28 -8.83 -4.44 -14.90
CA ILE A 28 -9.34 -3.16 -15.39
C ILE A 28 -10.25 -3.37 -16.60
N LEU A 29 -9.81 -4.16 -17.59
CA LEU A 29 -10.58 -4.42 -18.80
C LEU A 29 -11.86 -5.21 -18.51
N VAL A 30 -11.78 -6.24 -17.67
CA VAL A 30 -12.94 -7.02 -17.23
C VAL A 30 -13.93 -6.14 -16.49
N ALA A 31 -13.47 -5.35 -15.51
CA ALA A 31 -14.35 -4.41 -14.79
C ALA A 31 -15.02 -3.42 -15.75
N LYS A 32 -14.28 -2.92 -16.75
CA LYS A 32 -14.83 -2.03 -17.76
C LYS A 32 -15.92 -2.69 -18.61
N ILE A 33 -15.66 -3.90 -19.11
CA ILE A 33 -16.63 -4.67 -19.89
C ILE A 33 -17.89 -4.93 -19.07
N LEU A 34 -17.74 -5.37 -17.82
CA LEU A 34 -18.87 -5.67 -16.94
C LEU A 34 -19.74 -4.44 -16.68
N LEU A 35 -19.14 -3.26 -16.48
CA LEU A 35 -19.90 -2.02 -16.29
C LEU A 35 -20.57 -1.54 -17.59
N ASP A 36 -19.91 -1.67 -18.74
CA ASP A 36 -20.46 -1.23 -20.03
C ASP A 36 -21.61 -2.10 -20.55
N VAL A 37 -21.73 -3.34 -20.09
CA VAL A 37 -22.87 -4.22 -20.41
C VAL A 37 -24.18 -3.72 -19.76
N ILE A 38 -24.10 -2.88 -18.72
CA ILE A 38 -25.28 -2.35 -18.03
C ILE A 38 -26.04 -1.39 -18.97
N PRO A 39 -27.34 -1.61 -19.25
CA PRO A 39 -28.11 -0.70 -20.08
C PRO A 39 -28.12 0.73 -19.55
N ALA A 40 -28.05 1.70 -20.46
CA ALA A 40 -27.97 3.14 -20.16
C ALA A 40 -26.70 3.58 -19.39
N MET A 41 -25.68 2.73 -19.26
CA MET A 41 -24.39 3.12 -18.69
C MET A 41 -23.71 4.17 -19.58
N GLN A 42 -23.44 5.34 -19.00
CA GLN A 42 -22.69 6.39 -19.67
C GLN A 42 -21.19 6.11 -19.58
N GLN A 43 -20.43 6.45 -20.62
CA GLN A 43 -18.97 6.26 -20.65
C GLN A 43 -18.27 7.02 -19.53
N ASP A 44 -18.65 8.27 -19.27
CA ASP A 44 -18.09 9.08 -18.19
C ASP A 44 -18.26 8.38 -16.82
N THR A 45 -19.44 7.79 -16.58
CA THR A 45 -19.75 7.06 -15.35
C THR A 45 -18.97 5.77 -15.24
N SER A 46 -18.97 4.92 -16.29
CA SER A 46 -18.27 3.63 -16.20
C SER A 46 -16.77 3.79 -16.05
N TRP A 47 -16.13 4.72 -16.76
CA TRP A 47 -14.71 5.02 -16.57
C TRP A 47 -14.37 5.60 -15.19
N THR A 48 -15.27 6.40 -14.61
CA THR A 48 -15.11 6.89 -13.24
C THR A 48 -15.21 5.74 -12.24
N LEU A 49 -16.20 4.86 -12.40
CA LEU A 49 -16.38 3.69 -11.52
C LEU A 49 -15.20 2.71 -11.59
N VAL A 50 -14.68 2.41 -12.79
CA VAL A 50 -13.48 1.57 -12.95
C VAL A 50 -12.28 2.21 -12.25
N ASN A 51 -12.07 3.53 -12.44
CA ASN A 51 -10.97 4.24 -11.82
C ASN A 51 -11.06 4.20 -10.29
N LEU A 52 -12.19 4.60 -9.71
CA LEU A 52 -12.39 4.61 -8.26
C LEU A 52 -12.33 3.21 -7.65
N GLY A 53 -12.95 2.21 -8.29
CA GLY A 53 -12.91 0.82 -7.85
C GLY A 53 -11.49 0.27 -7.83
N TYR A 54 -10.71 0.54 -8.88
CA TYR A 54 -9.31 0.14 -8.92
C TYR A 54 -8.47 0.83 -7.82
N MET A 55 -8.66 2.13 -7.60
CA MET A 55 -7.95 2.84 -6.51
C MET A 55 -8.28 2.26 -5.14
N ALA A 56 -9.56 1.98 -4.88
CA ALA A 56 -10.02 1.42 -3.62
C ALA A 56 -9.45 0.02 -3.36
N LEU A 57 -9.54 -0.88 -4.36
CA LEU A 57 -8.99 -2.23 -4.26
C LEU A 57 -7.47 -2.22 -4.13
N SER A 58 -6.78 -1.36 -4.89
CA SER A 58 -5.33 -1.20 -4.79
C SER A 58 -4.93 -0.67 -3.41
N TYR A 59 -5.66 0.29 -2.84
CA TYR A 59 -5.37 0.79 -1.49
C TYR A 59 -5.58 -0.32 -0.45
N LEU A 60 -6.71 -1.02 -0.52
CA LEU A 60 -7.01 -2.12 0.39
C LEU A 60 -5.88 -3.16 0.40
N MET A 61 -5.52 -3.65 -0.79
CA MET A 61 -4.54 -4.71 -0.95
C MET A 61 -3.12 -4.29 -0.52
N PHE A 62 -2.66 -3.11 -0.94
CA PHE A 62 -1.26 -2.73 -0.75
C PHE A 62 -0.99 -1.93 0.54
N HIS A 63 -1.99 -1.26 1.10
CA HIS A 63 -1.79 -0.31 2.21
C HIS A 63 -2.68 -0.55 3.43
N TYR A 64 -3.80 -1.25 3.29
CA TYR A 64 -4.65 -1.58 4.44
C TYR A 64 -4.33 -2.95 5.04
N VAL A 65 -4.16 -3.97 4.19
CA VAL A 65 -3.83 -5.33 4.65
C VAL A 65 -2.38 -5.39 5.11
N THR A 66 -2.17 -5.87 6.35
CA THR A 66 -0.86 -6.10 6.97
C THR A 66 -0.63 -7.58 7.28
N GLY A 67 0.64 -7.96 7.48
CA GLY A 67 1.00 -9.34 7.83
C GLY A 67 1.18 -10.25 6.61
N THR A 68 1.34 -11.53 6.89
CA THR A 68 1.38 -12.60 5.87
C THR A 68 0.25 -13.60 6.14
N PRO A 69 -0.33 -14.23 5.10
CA PRO A 69 -1.44 -15.17 5.27
C PRO A 69 -1.06 -16.44 6.05
N PHE A 70 0.24 -16.70 6.24
CA PHE A 70 0.78 -17.84 6.98
C PHE A 70 1.83 -17.38 7.99
N GLU A 71 1.86 -18.00 9.17
CA GLU A 71 2.69 -17.61 10.34
C GLU A 71 4.15 -18.09 10.27
N SER A 72 4.62 -18.58 9.11
CA SER A 72 5.97 -19.18 8.97
C SER A 72 7.13 -18.19 9.11
N ASN A 73 6.87 -16.91 9.35
CA ASN A 73 7.85 -15.82 9.32
C ASN A 73 8.20 -15.25 10.70
N ALA A 74 7.89 -15.96 11.79
CA ALA A 74 8.18 -15.55 13.17
C ALA A 74 7.70 -14.12 13.55
N GLY A 75 6.63 -13.65 12.91
CA GLY A 75 6.02 -12.34 13.17
C GLY A 75 6.73 -11.13 12.54
N VAL A 76 7.79 -11.32 11.74
CA VAL A 76 8.59 -10.23 11.14
C VAL A 76 7.73 -9.26 10.30
N TYR A 77 6.68 -9.77 9.67
CA TYR A 77 5.84 -9.00 8.74
C TYR A 77 4.48 -8.57 9.31
N ASP A 78 4.13 -8.94 10.54
CA ASP A 78 2.79 -8.73 11.13
C ASP A 78 2.36 -7.26 11.10
N GLN A 79 3.36 -6.39 11.29
CA GLN A 79 3.19 -4.95 11.27
C GLN A 79 3.74 -4.36 9.97
N LEU A 80 3.63 -5.02 8.82
CA LEU A 80 4.01 -4.46 7.53
C LEU A 80 2.89 -4.68 6.52
N THR A 81 2.54 -3.63 5.80
CA THR A 81 1.63 -3.70 4.65
C THR A 81 2.31 -4.46 3.51
N LEU A 82 1.52 -5.00 2.58
CA LEU A 82 2.08 -5.67 1.41
C LEU A 82 3.03 -4.74 0.62
N TRP A 83 2.72 -3.44 0.52
CA TRP A 83 3.61 -2.46 -0.13
C TRP A 83 4.99 -2.36 0.54
N GLU A 84 5.01 -2.39 1.87
CA GLU A 84 6.25 -2.32 2.65
C GLU A 84 7.06 -3.60 2.57
N GLN A 85 6.40 -4.74 2.33
CA GLN A 85 7.02 -6.05 2.17
C GLN A 85 7.67 -6.26 0.81
N ILE A 86 7.16 -5.64 -0.27
CA ILE A 86 7.71 -5.78 -1.63
C ILE A 86 9.18 -5.39 -1.66
N ASP A 87 9.98 -6.27 -2.25
CA ASP A 87 11.43 -6.15 -2.45
C ASP A 87 12.17 -5.77 -1.16
N GLU A 88 11.78 -6.40 -0.05
CA GLU A 88 12.37 -6.15 1.28
C GLU A 88 12.28 -4.67 1.72
N GLY A 89 11.30 -3.94 1.20
CA GLY A 89 11.12 -2.52 1.45
C GLY A 89 11.95 -1.60 0.54
N ALA A 90 12.77 -2.15 -0.36
CA ALA A 90 13.54 -1.38 -1.34
C ALA A 90 12.61 -0.48 -2.17
N GLN A 91 13.03 0.77 -2.39
CA GLN A 91 12.23 1.75 -3.12
C GLN A 91 12.66 1.80 -4.59
N TYR A 92 11.80 2.31 -5.47
CA TYR A 92 12.08 2.50 -6.89
C TYR A 92 12.44 1.23 -7.68
N THR A 93 12.04 0.07 -7.18
CA THR A 93 12.18 -1.21 -7.89
C THR A 93 11.23 -1.29 -9.09
N PRO A 94 11.48 -2.20 -10.05
CA PRO A 94 10.61 -2.37 -11.21
C PRO A 94 9.15 -2.63 -10.83
N ALA A 95 8.91 -3.50 -9.83
CA ALA A 95 7.57 -3.80 -9.34
C ALA A 95 6.87 -2.57 -8.75
N LYS A 96 7.53 -1.81 -7.86
CA LYS A 96 6.95 -0.61 -7.26
C LYS A 96 6.70 0.50 -8.29
N LYS A 97 7.60 0.65 -9.28
CA LYS A 97 7.41 1.58 -10.40
C LYS A 97 6.17 1.20 -11.22
N TRP A 98 6.04 -0.07 -11.58
CA TRP A 98 4.87 -0.58 -12.30
C TRP A 98 3.56 -0.35 -11.52
N LEU A 99 3.51 -0.79 -10.26
CA LEU A 99 2.33 -0.62 -9.40
C LEU A 99 1.98 0.84 -9.10
N THR A 100 2.95 1.76 -9.25
CA THR A 100 2.72 3.20 -9.20
C THR A 100 2.21 3.75 -10.53
N SER A 101 2.71 3.25 -11.65
CA SER A 101 2.31 3.74 -12.98
C SER A 101 0.91 3.32 -13.39
N VAL A 102 0.43 2.13 -12.99
CA VAL A 102 -0.92 1.66 -13.37
C VAL A 102 -2.04 2.60 -12.93
N PRO A 103 -2.16 3.01 -11.64
CA PRO A 103 -3.21 3.96 -11.23
C PRO A 103 -3.07 5.32 -11.94
N ILE A 104 -1.85 5.78 -12.22
CA ILE A 104 -1.63 7.03 -12.98
C ILE A 104 -2.17 6.89 -14.41
N GLY A 105 -1.82 5.80 -15.10
CA GLY A 105 -2.30 5.53 -16.45
C GLY A 105 -3.82 5.41 -16.51
N LEU A 106 -4.42 4.67 -15.57
CA LEU A 106 -5.87 4.52 -15.49
C LEU A 106 -6.59 5.85 -15.23
N PHE A 107 -6.04 6.68 -14.35
CA PHE A 107 -6.55 8.03 -14.10
C PHE A 107 -6.52 8.90 -15.37
N LEU A 108 -5.43 8.85 -16.14
CA LEU A 108 -5.30 9.61 -17.38
C LEU A 108 -6.31 9.13 -18.43
N ILE A 109 -6.48 7.81 -18.57
CA ILE A 109 -7.50 7.22 -19.45
C ILE A 109 -8.91 7.65 -19.01
N SER A 110 -9.22 7.54 -17.72
CA SER A 110 -10.51 7.96 -17.17
C SER A 110 -10.77 9.46 -17.41
N THR A 111 -9.76 10.31 -17.22
CA THR A 111 -9.85 11.76 -17.48
C THR A 111 -10.13 12.05 -18.95
N HIS A 112 -9.47 11.33 -19.86
CA HIS A 112 -9.71 11.47 -21.30
C HIS A 112 -11.15 11.12 -21.66
N TYR A 113 -11.65 9.96 -21.20
CA TYR A 113 -13.00 9.50 -21.54
C TYR A 113 -14.13 10.23 -20.80
N THR A 114 -13.84 10.87 -19.66
CA THR A 114 -14.77 11.80 -18.98
C THR A 114 -14.74 13.21 -19.59
N ARG A 115 -14.10 13.37 -20.75
CA ARG A 115 -14.03 14.62 -21.53
C ARG A 115 -13.51 15.80 -20.70
N TYR A 116 -12.57 15.52 -19.79
CA TYR A 116 -11.96 16.55 -18.94
C TYR A 116 -12.99 17.33 -18.08
N ASN A 117 -14.14 16.70 -17.75
CA ASN A 117 -15.12 17.30 -16.85
C ASN A 117 -14.45 17.65 -15.50
N PRO A 118 -14.48 18.93 -15.05
CA PRO A 118 -13.73 19.36 -13.87
C PRO A 118 -14.13 18.66 -12.57
N LEU A 119 -15.41 18.29 -12.41
CA LEU A 119 -15.89 17.59 -11.22
C LEU A 119 -15.39 16.14 -11.18
N LEU A 120 -15.53 15.40 -12.28
CA LEU A 120 -15.06 14.03 -12.38
C LEU A 120 -13.53 13.96 -12.34
N PHE A 121 -12.85 14.92 -12.95
CA PHE A 121 -11.40 15.08 -12.84
C PHE A 121 -10.98 15.23 -11.38
N SER A 122 -11.60 16.17 -10.65
CA SER A 122 -11.24 16.45 -9.25
C SER A 122 -11.46 15.23 -8.35
N LEU A 123 -12.57 14.50 -8.57
CA LEU A 123 -12.88 13.26 -7.87
C LEU A 123 -11.83 12.17 -8.14
N ASN A 124 -11.57 11.89 -9.42
CA ASN A 124 -10.61 10.87 -9.85
C ASN A 124 -9.17 11.21 -9.42
N PHE A 125 -8.81 12.50 -9.45
CA PHE A 125 -7.50 12.98 -9.04
C PHE A 125 -7.32 12.87 -7.52
N SER A 126 -8.36 13.20 -6.74
CA SER A 126 -8.33 13.02 -5.28
C SER A 126 -8.13 11.54 -4.91
N ALA A 127 -8.81 10.62 -5.61
CA ALA A 127 -8.61 9.19 -5.42
C ALA A 127 -7.19 8.74 -5.80
N LEU A 128 -6.64 9.28 -6.90
CA LEU A 128 -5.25 9.02 -7.29
C LEU A 128 -4.26 9.48 -6.21
N LEU A 129 -4.42 10.71 -5.71
CA LEU A 129 -3.56 11.23 -4.64
C LEU A 129 -3.65 10.36 -3.40
N PHE A 130 -4.86 9.95 -2.99
CA PHE A 130 -5.07 9.10 -1.83
C PHE A 130 -4.32 7.76 -1.95
N VAL A 131 -4.35 7.09 -3.11
CA VAL A 131 -3.67 5.80 -3.29
C VAL A 131 -2.16 5.95 -3.49
N LEU A 132 -1.68 7.07 -4.05
CA LEU A 132 -0.26 7.32 -4.29
C LEU A 132 0.46 7.87 -3.07
N PHE A 133 -0.24 8.60 -2.20
CA PHE A 133 0.33 9.20 -1.00
C PHE A 133 1.13 8.18 -0.17
N PRO A 134 0.58 7.03 0.28
CA PRO A 134 1.33 6.04 1.05
C PRO A 134 2.41 5.29 0.25
N LYS A 135 2.48 5.47 -1.07
CA LYS A 135 3.56 4.90 -1.91
C LYS A 135 4.82 5.76 -1.90
N LEU A 136 4.75 7.01 -1.43
CA LEU A 136 5.89 7.91 -1.37
C LEU A 136 6.96 7.38 -0.41
N PRO A 137 8.25 7.35 -0.80
CA PRO A 137 9.33 6.86 0.05
C PRO A 137 9.44 7.57 1.41
N ILE A 138 9.09 8.86 1.46
CA ILE A 138 9.09 9.64 2.71
C ILE A 138 8.06 9.13 3.75
N LEU A 139 7.04 8.39 3.31
CA LEU A 139 6.02 7.81 4.17
C LEU A 139 6.27 6.34 4.51
N HIS A 140 7.42 5.77 4.11
CA HIS A 140 7.73 4.37 4.38
C HIS A 140 7.73 4.11 5.90
N ARG A 141 6.89 3.14 6.34
CA ARG A 141 6.71 2.76 7.75
C ARG A 141 6.16 3.85 8.67
N LEU A 142 5.70 4.99 8.13
CA LEU A 142 5.02 6.01 8.92
C LEU A 142 3.53 5.67 9.06
N ARG A 143 3.04 5.65 10.29
CA ARG A 143 1.63 5.38 10.61
C ARG A 143 1.05 6.51 11.42
N PHE A 144 -0.02 7.11 10.92
CA PHE A 144 -0.84 8.04 11.68
C PHE A 144 -1.84 7.25 12.52
N LYS A 145 -1.48 6.94 13.77
CA LYS A 145 -2.38 6.31 14.75
C LYS A 145 -3.03 7.41 15.60
N PHE A 146 -4.22 7.85 15.21
CA PHE A 146 -4.96 8.88 15.97
C PHE A 146 -5.48 8.38 17.33
N PHE A 147 -5.70 7.07 17.45
CA PHE A 147 -6.08 6.39 18.69
C PHE A 147 -5.16 5.17 18.87
N ALA A 148 -3.92 5.41 19.31
CA ALA A 148 -3.07 4.31 19.73
C ALA A 148 -3.57 3.82 21.10
N PRO A 149 -4.06 2.58 21.24
CA PRO A 149 -4.28 2.00 22.56
C PRO A 149 -2.94 1.97 23.32
N PRO A 150 -2.97 2.03 24.67
CA PRO A 150 -1.75 1.94 25.47
C PRO A 150 -0.95 0.69 25.07
N PRO A 151 0.39 0.77 25.07
CA PRO A 151 1.25 -0.31 24.61
C PRO A 151 0.88 -1.59 25.35
N THR A 152 0.32 -2.55 24.62
CA THR A 152 0.09 -3.90 25.13
C THR A 152 1.44 -4.59 25.16
N PRO A 153 1.87 -5.18 26.29
CA PRO A 153 3.08 -5.97 26.33
C PRO A 153 3.01 -7.04 25.22
N SER A 154 3.99 -7.07 24.33
CA SER A 154 4.06 -8.10 23.30
C SER A 154 4.23 -9.47 23.98
N PRO A 155 3.51 -10.53 23.55
CA PRO A 155 3.74 -11.88 24.06
C PRO A 155 5.15 -12.40 23.72
N HIS A 156 5.77 -11.79 22.70
CA HIS A 156 7.14 -12.04 22.31
C HIS A 156 8.06 -11.05 23.04
N PRO A 157 9.16 -11.52 23.66
CA PRO A 157 10.17 -10.64 24.23
C PRO A 157 10.80 -9.84 23.10
N SER A 158 10.38 -8.59 22.94
CA SER A 158 11.07 -7.62 22.11
C SER A 158 12.44 -7.33 22.73
N GLN A 159 13.41 -7.03 21.86
CA GLN A 159 14.75 -6.59 22.23
C GLN A 159 14.73 -5.59 23.40
N PRO A 160 15.80 -5.54 24.22
CA PRO A 160 15.86 -4.64 25.35
C PRO A 160 15.53 -3.20 24.90
N PRO A 161 14.69 -2.47 25.65
CA PRO A 161 14.39 -1.10 25.33
C PRO A 161 15.68 -0.29 25.23
N THR A 162 15.77 0.58 24.23
CA THR A 162 16.84 1.58 24.09
C THR A 162 17.02 2.29 25.43
N PRO A 163 18.24 2.38 25.98
CA PRO A 163 18.45 3.02 27.27
C PRO A 163 18.05 4.49 27.19
N THR A 164 16.92 4.85 27.80
CA THR A 164 16.59 6.25 28.06
C THR A 164 17.55 6.71 29.15
N GLY A 165 18.58 7.46 28.76
CA GLY A 165 19.60 7.95 29.67
C GLY A 165 19.02 8.91 30.71
N THR A 166 18.56 8.39 31.84
CA THR A 166 18.26 9.20 33.01
C THR A 166 19.57 9.48 33.73
N ARG A 167 20.10 10.69 33.54
CA ARG A 167 21.31 11.17 34.22
C ARG A 167 20.96 11.40 35.69
N THR A 168 21.40 10.52 36.59
CA THR A 168 21.28 10.71 38.04
C THR A 168 22.21 11.86 38.49
N PRO A 169 21.75 12.84 39.30
CA PRO A 169 22.67 13.82 39.86
C PRO A 169 23.53 13.14 40.94
N SER A 170 24.84 13.24 40.78
CA SER A 170 25.84 12.81 41.74
C SER A 170 25.67 13.55 43.07
N GLN A 171 25.39 12.81 44.15
CA GLN A 171 25.57 13.34 45.51
C GLN A 171 27.07 13.52 45.76
N VAL A 172 27.47 14.76 46.03
CA VAL A 172 28.79 15.10 46.55
C VAL A 172 28.71 14.95 48.07
N GLY A 173 29.40 13.94 48.61
CA GLY A 173 29.62 13.78 50.05
C GLY A 173 30.87 14.56 50.48
N PHE A 174 30.75 15.31 51.56
CA PHE A 174 31.87 15.87 52.35
C PHE A 174 32.38 14.82 53.33
#